data_AF-A0A8D8P8H6-F1
#
_entry.id   AF-A0A8D8P8H6-F1
#
_cell.length_a   1.000
_cell.length_b   1.000
_cell.length_c   1.000
_cell.angle_alpha   90.00
_cell.angle_beta   90.00
_cell.angle_gamma   90.00
#
_symmetry.space_group_name_H-M   'P 1'
#
loop_
_entity.id
_entity.type
_entity.pdbx_description
1 polymer ?
#
loop_
_entity_poly.entity_id
_entity_poly.type
_entity_poly.pdbx_seq_one_letter_code
_entity_poly.pdbx_strand_id
1 'polypeptide(L)'
;MQTLVTIIAALGSLCLVQGNIVHYIFYKSFPSTLRECAQYNEIPDCTLQRYIADSYPCDEPVKRLIHCTLSGLGAWDDKDGLREHVIRNSFKPTPEDTCYLNRTRECIKNALAPLADDDFHGRAYEIFQCYYRQYGNLIDHDQSVPKDSLELAQLTQLSLIIQNLPRCVLIQYSKGDILDEPHFPELLLLWLIRGGF
;
A
#
# COMPACT_ATOMS: atom_id res chain seq x y z
N MET A 1 -60.87 -3.08 10.11
CA MET A 1 -59.62 -3.19 10.89
C MET A 1 -58.65 -4.28 10.36
N GLN A 2 -58.85 -4.80 9.14
CA GLN A 2 -57.97 -5.81 8.52
C GLN A 2 -57.30 -5.31 7.22
N THR A 3 -57.69 -4.14 6.71
CA THR A 3 -57.15 -3.56 5.48
C THR A 3 -56.01 -2.55 5.72
N LEU A 4 -55.76 -2.14 6.97
CA LEU A 4 -54.68 -1.19 7.30
C LEU A 4 -53.34 -1.88 7.62
N VAL A 5 -53.36 -3.17 7.96
CA VAL A 5 -52.17 -3.92 8.41
C VAL A 5 -51.34 -4.43 7.23
N THR A 6 -51.94 -4.61 6.05
CA THR A 6 -51.25 -5.12 4.86
C THR A 6 -50.43 -4.07 4.11
N ILE A 7 -50.65 -2.77 4.33
CA ILE A 7 -49.90 -1.71 3.62
C ILE A 7 -48.56 -1.40 4.31
N ILE A 8 -48.42 -1.65 5.61
CA ILE A 8 -47.18 -1.37 6.35
C ILE A 8 -46.09 -2.43 6.09
N ALA A 9 -46.46 -3.62 5.61
CA ALA A 9 -45.51 -4.69 5.32
C ALA A 9 -44.77 -4.55 3.98
N ALA A 10 -45.14 -3.58 3.12
CA ALA A 10 -44.61 -3.47 1.75
C ALA A 10 -43.65 -2.29 1.52
N LEU A 11 -43.37 -1.45 2.52
CA LEU A 11 -42.63 -0.19 2.34
C LEU A 11 -41.35 -0.04 3.18
N GLY A 12 -40.87 -1.11 3.80
CA GLY A 12 -39.81 -1.02 4.81
C GLY A 12 -38.67 -2.00 4.64
N SER A 13 -38.10 -2.16 3.44
CA SER A 13 -36.69 -2.56 3.23
C SER A 13 -36.36 -2.65 1.73
N LEU A 14 -36.40 -1.52 1.03
CA LEU A 14 -35.33 -1.25 0.06
C LEU A 14 -34.17 -0.67 0.85
N CYS A 15 -33.51 -1.53 1.65
CA CYS A 15 -32.09 -1.31 1.84
C CYS A 15 -31.50 -1.53 0.45
N LEU A 16 -31.36 -0.45 -0.31
CA LEU A 16 -30.29 -0.39 -1.29
C LEU A 16 -29.05 -0.67 -0.44
N VAL A 17 -28.62 -1.93 -0.44
CA VAL A 17 -27.22 -2.24 -0.22
C VAL A 17 -26.56 -1.49 -1.36
N GLN A 18 -26.23 -0.22 -1.14
CA GLN A 18 -25.07 0.36 -1.75
C GLN A 18 -23.95 -0.54 -1.27
N GLY A 19 -23.75 -1.65 -1.98
CA GLY A 19 -22.46 -2.27 -2.03
C GLY A 19 -21.61 -1.13 -2.57
N ASN A 20 -20.98 -0.38 -1.67
CA ASN A 20 -19.76 0.29 -2.02
C ASN A 20 -18.94 -0.85 -2.60
N ILE A 21 -18.90 -0.94 -3.93
CA ILE A 21 -18.07 -1.93 -4.58
C ILE A 21 -16.68 -1.37 -4.33
N VAL A 22 -16.09 -1.79 -3.21
CA VAL A 22 -14.88 -1.20 -2.66
C VAL A 22 -13.85 -1.28 -3.78
N HIS A 23 -13.49 -0.13 -4.35
CA HIS A 23 -12.31 -0.06 -5.20
C HIS A 23 -11.16 -0.55 -4.33
N TYR A 24 -10.36 -1.46 -4.86
CA TYR A 24 -9.28 -2.06 -4.09
C TYR A 24 -8.08 -1.10 -4.03
N ILE A 25 -8.33 0.20 -3.94
CA ILE A 25 -7.31 1.23 -3.99
C ILE A 25 -7.19 1.80 -2.59
N PHE A 26 -5.97 1.82 -2.09
CA PHE A 26 -5.67 2.30 -0.77
C PHE A 26 -4.65 3.41 -0.85
N TYR A 27 -4.90 4.47 -0.10
CA TYR A 27 -4.08 5.67 -0.08
C TYR A 27 -3.63 5.92 1.35
N LYS A 28 -2.33 6.19 1.52
CA LYS A 28 -1.72 6.53 2.80
C LYS A 28 -0.62 7.56 2.61
N SER A 29 -0.50 8.46 3.58
CA SER A 29 0.65 9.34 3.70
C SER A 29 1.68 8.75 4.68
N PHE A 30 2.93 9.20 4.58
CA PHE A 30 3.95 8.81 5.55
C PHE A 30 3.55 9.21 6.99
N PRO A 31 3.08 10.44 7.28
CA PRO A 31 2.70 10.81 8.65
C PRO A 31 1.50 10.03 9.21
N SER A 32 0.50 9.68 8.39
CA SER A 32 -0.62 8.87 8.86
C SER A 32 -0.16 7.46 9.23
N THR A 33 0.65 6.84 8.37
CA THR A 33 1.17 5.49 8.56
C THR A 33 2.13 5.41 9.75
N LEU A 34 2.99 6.41 9.91
CA LEU A 34 3.87 6.53 11.07
C LEU A 34 3.07 6.56 12.39
N ARG A 35 1.95 7.29 12.42
CA ARG A 35 1.08 7.37 13.60
C ARG A 35 0.36 6.05 13.88
N GLU A 36 -0.14 5.36 12.85
CA GLU A 36 -0.73 4.02 13.00
C GLU A 36 0.30 3.03 13.56
N CYS A 37 1.52 3.03 13.01
CA CYS A 37 2.61 2.19 13.49
C CYS A 37 3.06 2.55 14.92
N ALA A 38 3.03 3.83 15.29
CA ALA A 38 3.27 4.24 16.66
C ALA A 38 2.22 3.65 17.61
N GLN A 39 0.94 3.63 17.22
CA GLN A 39 -0.12 2.98 18.01
C GLN A 39 0.12 1.46 18.13
N TYR A 40 0.48 0.78 17.04
CA TYR A 40 0.79 -0.67 17.08
C TYR A 40 1.98 -1.01 17.95
N ASN A 41 2.96 -0.11 18.06
CA ASN A 41 4.15 -0.27 18.90
C ASN A 41 3.98 0.37 20.29
N GLU A 42 2.76 0.81 20.64
CA GLU A 42 2.44 1.45 21.93
C GLU A 42 3.32 2.67 22.25
N ILE A 43 3.75 3.42 21.23
CA ILE A 43 4.55 4.64 21.36
C ILE A 43 3.60 5.82 21.64
N PRO A 44 3.71 6.49 22.80
CA PRO A 44 2.86 7.65 23.11
C PRO A 44 3.11 8.81 22.15
N ASP A 45 2.08 9.61 21.88
CA ASP A 45 2.17 10.75 20.95
C ASP A 45 3.30 11.72 21.30
N CYS A 46 3.54 12.02 22.59
CA CYS A 46 4.64 12.89 23.00
C CYS A 46 6.02 12.32 22.65
N THR A 47 6.20 11.01 22.77
CA THR A 47 7.43 10.31 22.37
C THR A 47 7.58 10.30 20.86
N LEU A 48 6.49 10.07 20.12
CA LEU A 48 6.50 10.13 18.66
C LEU A 48 6.89 11.52 18.15
N GLN A 49 6.32 12.59 18.73
CA GLN A 49 6.69 13.96 18.36
C GLN A 49 8.16 14.24 18.63
N ARG A 50 8.71 13.72 19.74
CA ARG A 50 10.15 13.81 20.01
C ARG A 50 10.97 13.07 18.96
N TYR A 51 10.60 11.85 18.58
CA TYR A 51 11.29 11.13 17.51
C TYR A 51 11.29 11.90 16.19
N ILE A 52 10.19 12.55 15.82
CA ILE A 52 10.11 13.38 14.62
C ILE A 52 11.01 14.63 14.77
N ALA A 53 10.95 15.31 15.91
CA ALA A 53 11.75 16.50 16.19
C ALA A 53 13.26 16.21 16.18
N ASP A 54 13.65 15.04 16.68
CA ASP A 54 15.03 14.55 16.74
C ASP A 54 15.47 13.87 15.43
N SER A 55 14.70 14.01 14.35
CA SER A 55 15.01 13.45 13.02
C SER A 55 15.23 11.93 13.03
N TYR A 56 14.37 11.21 13.76
CA TYR A 56 14.34 9.75 13.87
C TYR A 56 15.67 9.19 14.39
N PRO A 57 15.95 9.28 15.71
CA PRO A 57 17.23 8.85 16.28
C PRO A 57 17.49 7.34 16.08
N CYS A 58 18.76 6.94 16.13
CA CYS A 58 19.21 5.56 15.88
C CYS A 58 18.97 4.63 17.09
N ASP A 59 17.72 4.50 17.49
CA ASP A 59 17.30 3.67 18.63
C ASP A 59 16.44 2.49 18.14
N GLU A 60 16.52 1.35 18.83
CA GLU A 60 15.76 0.15 18.47
C GLU A 60 14.23 0.37 18.33
N PRO A 61 13.55 1.14 19.20
CA PRO A 61 12.14 1.46 19.01
C PRO A 61 11.86 2.25 17.72
N VAL A 62 12.78 3.16 17.33
CA VAL A 62 12.64 3.95 16.10
C VAL A 62 12.87 3.07 14.89
N LYS A 63 13.84 2.15 14.92
CA LYS A 63 14.05 1.19 13.82
C LYS A 63 12.80 0.36 13.56
N ARG A 64 12.16 -0.17 14.61
CA ARG A 64 10.87 -0.88 14.50
C ARG A 64 9.74 -0.01 13.97
N LEU A 65 9.63 1.22 14.47
CA LEU A 65 8.63 2.18 14.01
C LEU A 65 8.79 2.47 12.51
N ILE A 66 10.01 2.73 12.04
CA ILE A 66 10.31 3.01 10.64
C ILE A 66 10.07 1.76 9.77
N HIS A 67 10.50 0.58 10.20
CA HIS A 67 10.23 -0.68 9.51
C HIS A 67 8.73 -0.93 9.33
N CYS A 68 7.94 -0.77 10.39
CA CYS A 68 6.48 -0.86 10.32
C CYS A 68 5.92 0.17 9.33
N THR A 69 6.41 1.41 9.39
CA THR A 69 5.92 2.51 8.54
C THR A 69 6.17 2.23 7.07
N LEU A 70 7.39 1.79 6.72
CA LEU A 70 7.72 1.44 5.34
C LEU A 70 6.94 0.21 4.86
N SER A 71 6.75 -0.79 5.72
CA SER A 71 5.91 -1.96 5.42
C SER A 71 4.45 -1.56 5.17
N GLY A 72 3.89 -0.68 6.01
CA GLY A 72 2.52 -0.18 5.89
C GLY A 72 2.26 0.70 4.67
N LEU A 73 3.32 1.31 4.12
CA LEU A 73 3.30 2.02 2.83
C LEU A 73 3.52 1.09 1.62
N GLY A 74 3.83 -0.20 1.86
CA GLY A 74 4.24 -1.15 0.82
C GLY A 74 5.62 -0.84 0.22
N ALA A 75 6.42 -0.01 0.88
CA ALA A 75 7.77 0.38 0.46
C ALA A 75 8.84 -0.62 0.88
N TRP A 76 8.53 -1.50 1.84
CA TRP A 76 9.41 -2.54 2.34
C TRP A 76 8.67 -3.89 2.39
N ASP A 77 9.40 -4.95 2.14
CA ASP A 77 8.98 -6.35 2.24
C ASP A 77 10.12 -7.16 2.88
N ASP A 78 9.86 -7.98 3.90
CA ASP A 78 10.94 -8.71 4.59
C ASP A 78 11.59 -9.79 3.71
N LYS A 79 10.91 -10.23 2.65
CA LYS A 79 11.44 -11.19 1.69
C LYS A 79 12.18 -10.50 0.55
N ASP A 80 11.60 -9.46 -0.02
CA ASP A 80 12.12 -8.82 -1.24
C ASP A 80 12.88 -7.49 -0.99
N GLY A 81 12.81 -6.96 0.24
CA GLY A 81 13.46 -5.73 0.67
C GLY A 81 12.78 -4.45 0.17
N LEU A 82 13.58 -3.46 -0.19
CA LEU A 82 13.13 -2.12 -0.59
C LEU A 82 12.45 -2.13 -1.96
N ARG A 83 11.24 -1.56 -2.04
CA ARG A 83 10.57 -1.20 -3.29
C ARG A 83 10.83 0.27 -3.63
N GLU A 84 11.93 0.54 -4.35
CA GLU A 84 12.43 1.91 -4.62
C GLU A 84 11.37 2.84 -5.23
N HIS A 85 10.55 2.30 -6.15
CA HIS A 85 9.50 3.06 -6.83
C HIS A 85 8.35 3.50 -5.92
N VAL A 86 8.22 2.93 -4.73
CA VAL A 86 7.18 3.20 -3.74
C VAL A 86 7.67 4.22 -2.73
N ILE A 87 8.84 3.97 -2.10
CA ILE A 87 9.39 4.87 -1.08
C ILE A 87 9.60 6.28 -1.64
N ARG A 88 10.03 6.39 -2.91
CA ARG A 88 10.23 7.70 -3.56
C ARG A 88 8.96 8.54 -3.60
N ASN A 89 7.77 7.92 -3.61
CA ASN A 89 6.51 8.64 -3.63
C ASN A 89 6.28 9.36 -2.29
N SER A 90 6.96 8.97 -1.21
CA SER A 90 6.90 9.66 0.09
C SER A 90 7.82 10.88 0.20
N PHE A 91 8.64 11.16 -0.82
CA PHE A 91 9.62 12.23 -0.79
C PHE A 91 9.53 13.13 -2.02
N LYS A 92 9.78 14.42 -1.82
CA LYS A 92 9.89 15.41 -2.89
C LYS A 92 11.31 15.98 -2.92
N PRO A 93 12.09 15.71 -3.99
CA PRO A 93 13.42 16.28 -4.15
C PRO A 93 13.31 17.79 -4.38
N THR A 94 14.38 18.50 -4.05
CA THR A 94 14.54 19.92 -4.40
C THR A 94 14.69 20.04 -5.92
N PRO A 95 13.93 20.91 -6.61
CA PRO A 95 13.90 20.97 -8.07
C PRO A 95 15.27 21.16 -8.74
N GLU A 96 16.18 21.86 -8.07
CA GLU A 96 17.54 22.16 -8.57
C GLU A 96 18.53 21.01 -8.32
N ASP A 97 18.22 20.09 -7.41
CA ASP A 97 19.08 18.93 -7.14
C ASP A 97 18.80 17.85 -8.19
N THR A 98 19.77 17.58 -9.06
CA THR A 98 19.70 16.51 -10.07
C THR A 98 20.45 15.25 -9.63
N CYS A 99 21.16 15.30 -8.51
CA CYS A 99 22.03 14.25 -8.01
C CYS A 99 21.42 13.44 -6.85
N TYR A 100 20.26 13.87 -6.32
CA TYR A 100 19.59 13.25 -5.18
C TYR A 100 19.48 11.72 -5.30
N LEU A 101 19.14 11.21 -6.48
CA LEU A 101 18.91 9.79 -6.72
C LEU A 101 20.21 8.96 -6.60
N ASN A 102 21.29 9.43 -7.24
CA ASN A 102 22.58 8.76 -7.16
C ASN A 102 23.15 8.82 -5.74
N ARG A 103 23.07 9.98 -5.09
CA ARG A 103 23.53 10.18 -3.71
C ARG A 103 22.76 9.31 -2.71
N THR A 104 21.44 9.18 -2.90
CA THR A 104 20.60 8.30 -2.07
C THR A 104 20.99 6.83 -2.24
N ARG A 105 21.18 6.37 -3.48
CA ARG A 105 21.58 4.97 -3.76
C ARG A 105 22.96 4.63 -3.22
N GLU A 106 23.91 5.56 -3.34
CA GLU A 106 25.25 5.40 -2.77
C GLU A 106 25.20 5.34 -1.24
N CYS A 107 24.42 6.23 -0.60
CA CYS A 107 24.18 6.19 0.83
C CYS A 107 23.63 4.82 1.27
N ILE A 108 22.59 4.31 0.59
CA ILE A 108 21.98 3.02 0.91
C ILE A 108 23.02 1.90 0.81
N LYS A 109 23.78 1.84 -0.29
CA LYS A 109 24.81 0.82 -0.48
C LYS A 109 25.82 0.81 0.66
N ASN A 110 26.29 1.99 1.08
CA ASN A 110 27.29 2.12 2.13
C ASN A 110 26.70 1.80 3.52
N ALA A 111 25.47 2.22 3.78
CA ALA A 111 24.79 2.03 5.06
C ALA A 111 24.37 0.56 5.30
N LEU A 112 24.04 -0.17 4.23
CA LEU A 112 23.66 -1.59 4.33
C LEU A 112 24.87 -2.55 4.36
N ALA A 113 26.03 -2.14 3.86
CA ALA A 113 27.24 -2.97 3.82
C ALA A 113 27.65 -3.63 5.16
N PRO A 114 27.53 -2.97 6.33
CA PRO A 114 27.86 -3.59 7.62
C PRO A 114 26.72 -4.40 8.25
N LEU A 115 25.51 -4.37 7.70
CA LEU A 115 24.33 -5.02 8.29
C LEU A 115 24.14 -6.44 7.75
N ALA A 116 23.70 -7.33 8.63
CA ALA A 116 23.27 -8.68 8.22
C ALA A 116 22.02 -8.59 7.33
N ASP A 117 21.84 -9.58 6.44
CA ASP A 117 20.70 -9.58 5.52
C ASP A 117 19.35 -9.82 6.23
N ASP A 118 19.36 -10.45 7.41
CA ASP A 118 18.20 -10.68 8.27
C ASP A 118 17.92 -9.56 9.28
N ASP A 119 18.74 -8.50 9.32
CA ASP A 119 18.46 -7.30 10.13
C ASP A 119 17.44 -6.38 9.44
N PHE A 120 16.19 -6.85 9.32
CA PHE A 120 15.14 -6.12 8.60
C PHE A 120 14.89 -4.72 9.18
N HIS A 121 14.92 -4.58 10.51
CA HIS A 121 14.70 -3.30 11.18
C HIS A 121 15.84 -2.30 10.92
N GLY A 122 17.10 -2.74 11.10
CA GLY A 122 18.27 -1.90 10.84
C GLY A 122 18.35 -1.48 9.39
N ARG A 123 18.13 -2.41 8.45
CA ARG A 123 18.16 -2.11 7.02
C ARG A 123 17.06 -1.15 6.59
N ALA A 124 15.82 -1.37 7.03
CA ALA A 124 14.71 -0.45 6.74
C ALA A 124 14.98 0.96 7.30
N TYR A 125 15.53 1.05 8.51
CA TYR A 125 15.94 2.30 9.13
C TYR A 125 17.03 3.04 8.35
N GLU A 126 18.12 2.36 7.98
CA GLU A 126 19.23 2.99 7.24
C GLU A 126 18.77 3.47 5.86
N ILE A 127 17.93 2.70 5.19
CA ILE A 127 17.34 3.11 3.91
C ILE A 127 16.50 4.37 4.07
N PHE A 128 15.59 4.39 5.04
CA PHE A 128 14.79 5.57 5.34
C PHE A 128 15.68 6.78 5.63
N GLN A 129 16.72 6.62 6.44
CA GLN A 129 17.63 7.71 6.76
C GLN A 129 18.39 8.22 5.54
N CYS A 130 18.77 7.34 4.61
CA CYS A 130 19.35 7.77 3.34
C CYS A 130 18.37 8.59 2.49
N TYR A 131 17.10 8.19 2.42
CA TYR A 131 16.07 9.00 1.74
C TYR A 131 15.86 10.35 2.45
N TYR A 132 15.71 10.33 3.76
CA TYR A 132 15.47 11.51 4.58
C TYR A 132 16.61 12.54 4.49
N ARG A 133 17.86 12.08 4.37
CA ARG A 133 19.03 12.97 4.29
C ARG A 133 19.42 13.36 2.87
N GLN A 134 19.20 12.48 1.89
CA GLN A 134 19.78 12.63 0.55
C GLN A 134 18.75 12.83 -0.56
N TYR A 135 17.51 12.37 -0.40
CA TYR A 135 16.53 12.38 -1.48
C TYR A 135 15.74 13.69 -1.55
N GLY A 136 15.25 14.18 -0.41
CA GLY A 136 14.41 15.37 -0.34
C GLY A 136 13.53 15.40 0.90
N ASN A 137 12.49 16.23 0.87
CA ASN A 137 11.59 16.40 2.00
C ASN A 137 10.48 15.35 1.98
N LEU A 138 10.08 14.85 3.15
CA LEU A 138 8.86 14.06 3.28
C LEU A 138 7.65 14.89 2.84
N ILE A 139 6.73 14.26 2.14
CA ILE A 139 5.42 14.84 1.84
C ILE A 139 4.37 14.36 2.85
N ASP A 140 3.31 15.13 2.99
CA ASP A 140 2.23 14.90 3.96
C ASP A 140 0.91 14.40 3.35
N HIS A 141 0.78 14.42 2.02
CA HIS A 141 -0.42 13.96 1.33
C HIS A 141 -0.35 12.49 0.94
N ASP A 142 -1.52 11.87 0.80
CA ASP A 142 -1.63 10.44 0.57
C ASP A 142 -1.06 10.01 -0.79
N GLN A 143 -0.39 8.87 -0.78
CA GLN A 143 0.12 8.17 -1.96
C GLN A 143 -0.60 6.84 -2.11
N SER A 144 -0.71 6.36 -3.35
CA SER A 144 -1.23 5.01 -3.60
C SER A 144 -0.31 3.98 -2.98
N VAL A 145 -0.86 3.10 -2.15
CA VAL A 145 -0.17 1.93 -1.62
C VAL A 145 -0.24 0.82 -2.66
N PRO A 146 0.90 0.22 -3.07
CA PRO A 146 0.90 -0.91 -3.97
C PRO A 146 0.19 -2.11 -3.33
N LYS A 147 -0.53 -2.87 -4.15
CA LYS A 147 -1.16 -4.11 -3.70
C LYS A 147 -0.13 -5.20 -3.52
N ASP A 148 -0.30 -6.00 -2.49
CA ASP A 148 0.42 -7.27 -2.37
C ASP A 148 -0.18 -8.36 -3.29
N SER A 149 0.49 -9.51 -3.36
CA SER A 149 0.08 -10.63 -4.20
C SER A 149 -1.29 -11.22 -3.82
N LEU A 150 -1.63 -11.22 -2.52
CA LEU A 150 -2.90 -11.74 -2.03
C LEU A 150 -4.04 -10.79 -2.42
N GLU A 151 -3.82 -9.49 -2.26
CA GLU A 151 -4.75 -8.45 -2.68
C GLU A 151 -5.00 -8.47 -4.19
N LEU A 152 -3.95 -8.66 -5.01
CA LEU A 152 -4.09 -8.85 -6.45
C LEU A 152 -4.89 -10.12 -6.80
N ALA A 153 -4.68 -11.22 -6.06
CA ALA A 153 -5.44 -12.45 -6.25
C ALA A 153 -6.93 -12.25 -5.91
N GLN A 154 -7.22 -11.55 -4.82
CA GLN A 154 -8.60 -11.20 -4.41
C GLN A 154 -9.27 -10.28 -5.43
N LEU A 155 -8.56 -9.25 -5.93
CA LEU A 155 -9.04 -8.39 -7.01
C LEU A 155 -9.35 -9.20 -8.28
N THR A 156 -8.48 -10.14 -8.62
CA THR A 156 -8.67 -11.02 -9.78
C THR A 156 -9.91 -11.89 -9.59
N GLN A 157 -10.03 -12.58 -8.45
CA GLN A 157 -11.18 -13.41 -8.12
C GLN A 157 -12.49 -12.61 -8.16
N LEU A 158 -12.50 -11.41 -7.58
CA LEU A 158 -13.65 -10.51 -7.61
C LEU A 158 -14.01 -10.13 -9.05
N SER A 159 -13.02 -9.78 -9.88
CA SER A 159 -13.25 -9.40 -11.27
C SER A 159 -13.85 -10.54 -12.09
N LEU A 160 -13.37 -11.77 -11.89
CA LEU A 160 -13.91 -12.98 -12.52
C LEU A 160 -15.37 -13.27 -12.08
N ILE A 161 -15.69 -13.07 -10.80
CA ILE A 161 -17.05 -13.23 -10.27
C ILE A 161 -18.00 -12.19 -10.86
N ILE A 162 -17.57 -10.92 -10.92
CA ILE A 162 -18.41 -9.81 -11.43
C ILE A 162 -18.71 -9.99 -12.92
N GLN A 163 -17.71 -10.40 -13.70
CA GLN A 163 -17.88 -10.71 -15.12
C GLN A 163 -18.67 -12.01 -15.36
N ASN A 164 -18.94 -12.79 -14.31
CA ASN A 164 -19.70 -14.04 -14.36
C ASN A 164 -19.18 -14.99 -15.47
N LEU A 165 -17.86 -15.15 -15.56
CA LEU A 165 -17.25 -15.89 -16.66
C LEU A 165 -17.63 -17.37 -16.61
N PRO A 166 -17.99 -17.98 -17.77
CA PRO A 166 -18.27 -19.40 -17.84
C PRO A 166 -17.08 -20.26 -17.40
N ARG A 167 -17.36 -21.42 -16.79
CA ARG A 167 -16.31 -22.36 -16.34
C ARG A 167 -15.36 -22.78 -17.47
N CYS A 168 -15.83 -22.91 -18.71
CA CYS A 168 -14.97 -23.24 -19.85
C CYS A 168 -13.93 -22.15 -20.13
N VAL A 169 -14.30 -20.87 -20.02
CA VAL A 169 -13.39 -19.72 -20.15
C VAL A 169 -12.35 -19.75 -19.02
N LEU A 170 -12.77 -20.00 -17.77
CA LEU A 170 -11.84 -20.11 -16.64
C LEU A 170 -10.83 -21.27 -16.81
N ILE A 171 -11.28 -22.42 -17.36
CA ILE A 171 -10.38 -23.53 -17.67
C ILE A 171 -9.39 -23.13 -18.76
N GLN A 172 -9.83 -22.39 -19.78
CA GLN A 172 -8.95 -21.89 -20.83
C GLN A 172 -7.91 -20.91 -20.25
N TYR A 173 -8.31 -19.97 -19.40
CA TYR A 173 -7.39 -19.06 -18.72
C TYR A 173 -6.37 -19.80 -17.85
N SER A 174 -6.79 -20.87 -17.17
CA SER A 174 -5.87 -21.71 -16.36
C SER A 174 -4.76 -22.38 -17.17
N LYS A 175 -4.91 -22.46 -18.51
CA LYS A 175 -3.91 -22.98 -19.45
C LYS A 175 -3.03 -21.88 -20.04
N GLY A 176 -3.30 -20.61 -19.76
CA GLY A 176 -2.60 -19.46 -20.32
C GLY A 176 -3.20 -18.91 -21.63
N ASP A 177 -4.28 -19.51 -22.15
CA ASP A 177 -4.92 -19.12 -23.40
C ASP A 177 -5.89 -17.94 -23.19
N ILE A 178 -5.35 -16.76 -22.86
CA ILE A 178 -6.13 -15.62 -22.34
C ILE A 178 -6.37 -14.54 -23.40
N LEU A 179 -5.33 -14.15 -24.15
CA LEU A 179 -5.32 -12.88 -24.90
C LEU A 179 -6.35 -12.82 -26.04
N ASP A 180 -6.59 -13.94 -26.71
CA ASP A 180 -7.54 -14.04 -27.83
C ASP A 180 -8.97 -14.37 -27.37
N GLU A 181 -9.19 -14.53 -26.06
CA GLU A 181 -10.49 -14.89 -25.53
C GLU A 181 -11.44 -13.67 -25.47
N PRO A 182 -12.67 -13.76 -25.99
CA PRO A 182 -13.55 -12.60 -26.14
C PRO A 182 -13.91 -11.81 -24.88
N HIS A 183 -13.92 -12.43 -23.69
CA HIS A 183 -14.23 -11.75 -22.43
C HIS A 183 -13.01 -11.08 -21.80
N PHE A 184 -11.79 -11.42 -22.26
CA PHE A 184 -10.56 -10.91 -21.67
C PHE A 184 -10.46 -9.36 -21.67
N PRO A 185 -10.78 -8.63 -22.75
CA PRO A 185 -10.70 -7.16 -22.74
C PRO A 185 -11.58 -6.51 -21.66
N GLU A 186 -12.81 -7.02 -21.48
CA GLU A 186 -13.74 -6.49 -20.47
C GLU A 186 -13.27 -6.84 -19.06
N LEU A 187 -12.80 -8.07 -18.85
CA LEU A 187 -12.20 -8.49 -17.59
C LEU A 187 -10.99 -7.64 -17.22
N LEU A 188 -10.08 -7.41 -18.17
CA LEU A 188 -8.88 -6.60 -17.97
C LEU A 188 -9.25 -5.16 -17.61
N LEU A 189 -10.19 -4.55 -18.34
CA LEU A 189 -10.65 -3.20 -18.05
C LEU A 189 -11.25 -3.11 -16.63
N LEU A 190 -12.08 -4.08 -16.25
CA LEU A 190 -12.67 -4.13 -14.91
C LEU A 190 -11.59 -4.23 -13.82
N TRP A 191 -10.61 -5.09 -14.04
CA TRP A 191 -9.50 -5.31 -13.13
C TRP A 191 -8.64 -4.06 -12.97
N LEU A 192 -8.33 -3.36 -14.06
CA LEU A 192 -7.58 -2.10 -14.06
C LEU A 192 -8.33 -1.00 -13.28
N ILE A 193 -9.61 -0.78 -13.58
CA ILE A 193 -10.43 0.25 -12.92
C ILE A 193 -10.59 -0.03 -11.42
N ARG A 194 -10.84 -1.29 -11.05
CA ARG A 194 -10.97 -1.66 -9.63
C ARG A 194 -9.64 -1.71 -8.90
N GLY A 195 -8.56 -1.98 -9.63
CA GLY A 195 -7.19 -1.97 -9.14
C GLY A 195 -6.55 -0.59 -9.06
N GLY A 196 -7.10 0.43 -9.73
CA GLY A 196 -6.54 1.78 -9.76
C GLY A 196 -5.26 1.90 -10.59
N PHE A 197 -5.18 1.14 -11.69
CA PHE A 197 -4.06 1.15 -12.64
C PHE A 197 -4.37 2.01 -13.87
#